data_AF-A0A914VAZ8-F1
#
_entry.id   AF-A0A914VAZ8-F1
#
_cell.length_a   1.000
_cell.length_b   1.000
_cell.length_c   1.000
_cell.angle_alpha   90.00
_cell.angle_beta   90.00
_cell.angle_gamma   90.00
#
_symmetry.space_group_name_H-M   'P 1'
#
loop_
_entity.id
_entity.type
_entity.pdbx_description
1 polymer ?
#
loop_
_entity_poly.entity_id
_entity_poly.type
_entity_poly.pdbx_seq_one_letter_code
_entity_poly.pdbx_strand_id
1 'polypeptide(L)'
;MPSRSIHQRSTISWYLVGLLLITFKCPNANAYPLKIGLLMVANRSDLETSMGYATSAGAVSIALDRIKQERLLEGAEYSFAIEFDQCDESMAAGLSAKMFAEDKVDVIIGPVCSVSAIVAGILGKYNNIPVISWAATFAELKDPIRFSTSARTVGSTEDIGRALAELMNYFGWKEFALIYTDDSSRRKCYFLQQGLDTVLRRPIYTIVVSYIVEIQGAPTQADINDFLDIAATKARIIINCFDRDEDTRLFMIAARQKGMVNDEYVYLIPDVSGEGMTPIWIDKSAQDDELNKYAQSAFQNVFVVDFEQIDSKDVDVFKQDVVKRIKDAPFYCTTACNKTGEDYGSAYSPNLHDAVYLYALALNKTLSVNPNAKRNGSLILSNISMKFNGKSGAVTIDETGSRLPIVSISGLDETGNVAIYAKFYANEVDGKTIQLMYTEDKMWAPRGGKRPLSRPTCGFTGDSCPKSFLDLYFPFVIAGCVIGALILIFAGTGVGYSFRARTQAIKLQNQLWQINFSSLVKPTEKSIHSQGSFFSNSSSLGIVHVGAPPKNVDFYFLYSQPVAATKHDVRCHFNEKTDYSDDVDSAPCCNGEFPVPVPVPVPVPVPVPVPVPVPVPVPVPVPVPVPV
;
A
#
# COMPACT_ATOMS: atom_id res chain seq x y z
N MET A 1 71.71 -60.67 95.94
CA MET A 1 71.93 -60.66 94.47
C MET A 1 70.69 -61.25 93.82
N PRO A 2 70.23 -60.83 92.61
CA PRO A 2 70.56 -59.63 91.82
C PRO A 2 69.33 -58.65 91.92
N SER A 3 68.74 -57.97 90.91
CA SER A 3 69.23 -56.94 89.96
C SER A 3 68.05 -56.09 89.41
N ARG A 4 68.16 -54.74 89.39
CA ARG A 4 67.41 -53.75 88.54
C ARG A 4 65.88 -53.64 88.80
N SER A 5 65.16 -52.54 88.51
CA SER A 5 65.40 -51.13 88.10
C SER A 5 64.17 -50.28 88.56
N ILE A 6 64.18 -48.98 88.89
CA ILE A 6 64.49 -47.75 88.10
C ILE A 6 63.65 -47.68 86.81
N HIS A 7 62.84 -46.68 86.45
CA HIS A 7 62.40 -45.35 86.98
C HIS A 7 60.84 -45.30 86.93
N GLN A 8 60.07 -44.71 87.87
CA GLN A 8 59.81 -43.29 88.18
C GLN A 8 58.97 -42.50 87.14
N ARG A 9 57.70 -42.18 87.51
CA ARG A 9 56.87 -40.96 87.28
C ARG A 9 56.76 -40.35 85.86
N SER A 10 55.68 -39.65 85.47
CA SER A 10 54.27 -39.57 85.92
C SER A 10 53.48 -38.71 84.89
N THR A 11 52.21 -39.03 84.64
CA THR A 11 51.09 -38.13 84.23
C THR A 11 51.39 -36.81 83.51
N ILE A 12 50.82 -36.61 82.30
CA ILE A 12 49.97 -35.44 81.95
C ILE A 12 49.18 -35.69 80.64
N SER A 13 47.97 -35.13 80.61
CA SER A 13 46.97 -34.98 79.53
C SER A 13 47.24 -35.53 78.11
N TRP A 14 46.31 -36.35 77.61
CA TRP A 14 46.12 -36.65 76.18
C TRP A 14 45.17 -35.63 75.54
N TYR A 15 45.64 -34.73 74.68
CA TYR A 15 44.78 -34.01 73.72
C TYR A 15 45.52 -33.59 72.43
N LEU A 16 44.90 -33.94 71.30
CA LEU A 16 44.93 -33.25 70.00
C LEU A 16 46.29 -32.72 69.47
N VAL A 17 47.01 -33.59 68.75
CA VAL A 17 47.88 -33.16 67.63
C VAL A 17 47.36 -33.80 66.34
N GLY A 18 46.23 -33.29 65.85
CA GLY A 18 45.77 -33.58 64.49
C GLY A 18 46.57 -32.74 63.49
N LEU A 19 46.99 -33.35 62.37
CA LEU A 19 47.75 -32.65 61.33
C LEU A 19 46.88 -31.55 60.70
N LEU A 20 47.12 -30.30 61.08
CA LEU A 20 46.59 -29.14 60.34
C LEU A 20 47.43 -28.92 59.08
N LEU A 21 47.31 -29.85 58.11
CA LEU A 21 47.78 -29.67 56.75
C LEU A 21 46.91 -28.59 56.09
N ILE A 22 47.20 -27.32 56.40
CA ILE A 22 46.71 -26.18 55.62
C ILE A 22 47.30 -26.35 54.23
N THR A 23 46.47 -26.82 53.30
CA THR A 23 46.77 -26.74 51.88
C THR A 23 46.69 -25.27 51.46
N PHE A 24 47.75 -24.53 51.77
CA PHE A 24 48.05 -23.28 51.07
C PHE A 24 48.14 -23.64 49.59
N LYS A 25 47.06 -23.40 48.84
CA LYS A 25 47.17 -23.18 47.41
C LYS A 25 48.21 -22.08 47.26
N CYS A 26 49.35 -22.39 46.64
CA CYS A 26 50.24 -21.34 46.18
C CYS A 26 49.39 -20.38 45.32
N PRO A 27 49.40 -19.06 45.61
CA PRO A 27 48.82 -18.10 44.67
C PRO A 27 49.44 -18.34 43.30
N ASN A 28 48.62 -18.43 42.26
CA ASN A 28 49.15 -18.50 40.90
C ASN A 28 49.98 -17.22 40.68
N ALA A 29 51.28 -17.37 40.40
CA ALA A 29 52.19 -16.23 40.30
C ALA A 29 51.81 -15.22 39.18
N ASN A 30 50.91 -15.65 38.28
CA ASN A 30 50.36 -14.86 37.17
C ASN A 30 48.88 -14.51 37.36
N ALA A 31 48.32 -14.64 38.58
CA ALA A 31 46.92 -14.32 38.85
C ALA A 31 46.67 -12.80 38.73
N TYR A 32 45.66 -12.39 37.98
CA TYR A 32 45.28 -10.98 37.83
C TYR A 32 43.77 -10.76 37.91
N PRO A 33 43.30 -9.73 38.65
CA PRO A 33 41.87 -9.48 38.79
C PRO A 33 41.29 -8.91 37.48
N LEU A 34 40.13 -9.43 37.08
CA LEU A 34 39.32 -8.94 35.97
C LEU A 34 37.89 -8.69 36.46
N LYS A 35 37.43 -7.43 36.45
CA LYS A 35 36.12 -7.06 36.99
C LYS A 35 35.15 -6.69 35.86
N ILE A 36 34.09 -7.48 35.72
CA ILE A 36 33.06 -7.34 34.70
C ILE A 36 31.85 -6.60 35.31
N GLY A 37 31.47 -5.48 34.73
CA GLY A 37 30.16 -4.87 34.98
C GLY A 37 29.08 -5.60 34.19
N LEU A 38 27.98 -5.98 34.83
CA LEU A 38 26.76 -6.46 34.21
C LEU A 38 25.66 -5.43 34.46
N LEU A 39 25.23 -4.75 33.40
CA LEU A 39 24.16 -3.74 33.46
C LEU A 39 22.95 -4.31 32.72
N MET A 40 21.89 -4.62 33.47
CA MET A 40 20.78 -5.48 33.02
C MET A 40 19.41 -4.98 33.53
N VAL A 41 18.35 -5.72 33.24
CA VAL A 41 16.98 -5.43 33.70
C VAL A 41 16.52 -6.54 34.65
N ALA A 42 15.77 -6.21 35.70
CA ALA A 42 15.23 -7.18 36.65
C ALA A 42 13.97 -6.66 37.33
N ASN A 43 12.93 -7.49 37.43
CA ASN A 43 11.58 -7.12 37.90
C ASN A 43 10.75 -6.28 36.91
N ARG A 44 11.11 -6.29 35.62
CA ARG A 44 10.26 -5.79 34.50
C ARG A 44 9.59 -6.98 33.84
N SER A 45 8.36 -7.31 34.25
CA SER A 45 7.64 -8.50 33.76
C SER A 45 7.41 -8.51 32.25
N ASP A 46 7.47 -7.35 31.60
CA ASP A 46 7.36 -7.16 30.16
C ASP A 46 8.67 -7.38 29.39
N LEU A 47 9.80 -7.56 30.08
CA LEU A 47 11.13 -7.84 29.51
C LEU A 47 11.82 -9.07 30.13
N GLU A 48 11.28 -9.61 31.24
CA GLU A 48 11.94 -10.67 32.00
C GLU A 48 12.15 -11.94 31.15
N THR A 49 11.18 -12.33 30.33
CA THR A 49 11.23 -13.53 29.46
C THR A 49 12.18 -13.36 28.26
N SER A 50 12.33 -12.14 27.73
CA SER A 50 13.09 -11.87 26.51
C SER A 50 14.55 -11.49 26.76
N MET A 51 14.85 -10.79 27.87
CA MET A 51 16.20 -10.31 28.22
C MET A 51 16.42 -10.06 29.73
N GLY A 52 15.57 -10.61 30.60
CA GLY A 52 15.67 -10.42 32.05
C GLY A 52 16.92 -11.00 32.69
N TYR A 53 17.28 -10.48 33.87
CA TYR A 53 18.39 -11.00 34.66
C TYR A 53 18.19 -12.47 35.01
N ALA A 54 16.99 -12.85 35.45
CA ALA A 54 16.71 -14.21 35.93
C ALA A 54 16.83 -15.28 34.84
N THR A 55 16.52 -14.90 33.62
CA THR A 55 16.43 -15.75 32.43
C THR A 55 17.70 -15.71 31.57
N SER A 56 18.60 -14.75 31.83
CA SER A 56 19.77 -14.52 30.97
C SER A 56 21.11 -14.68 31.70
N ALA A 57 21.27 -14.22 32.95
CA ALA A 57 22.59 -14.02 33.54
C ALA A 57 23.44 -15.30 33.69
N GLY A 58 22.81 -16.48 33.84
CA GLY A 58 23.52 -17.77 33.86
C GLY A 58 24.37 -18.06 32.60
N ALA A 59 24.06 -17.42 31.47
CA ALA A 59 24.85 -17.47 30.23
C ALA A 59 26.31 -16.99 30.43
N VAL A 60 26.53 -16.04 31.34
CA VAL A 60 27.86 -15.52 31.69
C VAL A 60 28.73 -16.60 32.32
N SER A 61 28.16 -17.42 33.21
CA SER A 61 28.88 -18.55 33.82
C SER A 61 29.27 -19.60 32.79
N ILE A 62 28.37 -19.92 31.84
CA ILE A 62 28.63 -20.88 30.76
C ILE A 62 29.75 -20.35 29.84
N ALA A 63 29.75 -19.05 29.51
CA ALA A 63 30.82 -18.41 28.75
C ALA A 63 32.16 -18.47 29.49
N LEU A 64 32.19 -18.19 30.81
CA LEU A 64 33.41 -18.31 31.62
C LEU A 64 33.96 -19.75 31.66
N ASP A 65 33.09 -20.75 31.70
CA ASP A 65 33.52 -22.15 31.72
C ASP A 65 34.13 -22.57 30.36
N ARG A 66 33.58 -22.08 29.24
CA ARG A 66 34.19 -22.19 27.91
C ARG A 66 35.54 -21.47 27.80
N ILE A 67 35.63 -20.23 28.29
CA ILE A 67 36.87 -19.41 28.29
C ILE A 67 38.02 -20.16 28.99
N LYS A 68 37.74 -20.79 30.15
CA LYS A 68 38.70 -21.64 30.87
C LYS A 68 39.07 -22.90 30.08
N GLN A 69 38.09 -23.58 29.47
CA GLN A 69 38.31 -24.80 28.69
C GLN A 69 39.22 -24.55 27.47
N GLU A 70 39.05 -23.42 26.80
CA GLU A 70 39.85 -22.99 25.65
C GLU A 70 41.17 -22.29 26.03
N ARG A 71 41.47 -22.15 27.34
CA ARG A 71 42.66 -21.46 27.88
C ARG A 71 42.82 -20.01 27.44
N LEU A 72 41.70 -19.32 27.25
CA LEU A 72 41.67 -17.87 27.06
C LEU A 72 41.85 -17.19 28.42
N LEU A 73 42.66 -16.13 28.48
CA LEU A 73 42.90 -15.34 29.70
C LEU A 73 43.42 -16.17 30.89
N GLU A 74 44.42 -17.03 30.67
CA GLU A 74 45.04 -17.81 31.76
C GLU A 74 45.52 -16.90 32.91
N GLY A 75 45.07 -17.19 34.13
CA GLY A 75 45.36 -16.38 35.33
C GLY A 75 44.31 -15.32 35.67
N ALA A 76 43.30 -15.08 34.83
CA ALA A 76 42.23 -14.13 35.15
C ALA A 76 41.37 -14.59 36.34
N GLU A 77 41.29 -13.77 37.39
CA GLU A 77 40.38 -13.92 38.52
C GLU A 77 39.15 -13.03 38.30
N TYR A 78 38.06 -13.65 37.87
CA TYR A 78 36.81 -12.97 37.50
C TYR A 78 36.04 -12.49 38.73
N SER A 79 35.65 -11.22 38.73
CA SER A 79 34.76 -10.59 39.71
C SER A 79 33.70 -9.76 39.01
N PHE A 80 32.59 -9.45 39.70
CA PHE A 80 31.42 -8.83 39.09
C PHE A 80 30.94 -7.60 39.87
N ALA A 81 30.46 -6.60 39.14
CA ALA A 81 29.52 -5.59 39.64
C ALA A 81 28.22 -5.77 38.85
N ILE A 82 27.09 -5.93 39.53
CA ILE A 82 25.79 -6.21 38.90
C ILE A 82 24.84 -5.11 39.32
N GLU A 83 24.28 -4.39 38.35
CA GLU A 83 23.36 -3.28 38.56
C GLU A 83 22.20 -3.37 37.56
N PHE A 84 21.08 -2.74 37.90
CA PHE A 84 19.86 -2.82 37.10
C PHE A 84 19.36 -1.45 36.65
N ASP A 85 19.51 -1.13 35.36
CA ASP A 85 19.11 0.17 34.79
C ASP A 85 17.61 0.27 34.47
N GLN A 86 16.90 -0.86 34.41
CA GLN A 86 15.45 -0.94 34.19
C GLN A 86 14.95 -0.30 32.88
N CYS A 87 15.85 -0.08 31.92
CA CYS A 87 15.62 0.71 30.70
C CYS A 87 15.35 2.21 30.95
N ASP A 88 15.67 2.74 32.13
CA ASP A 88 15.63 4.16 32.44
C ASP A 88 16.98 4.83 32.10
N GLU A 89 16.92 5.91 31.33
CA GLU A 89 18.11 6.63 30.84
C GLU A 89 18.92 7.29 31.97
N SER A 90 18.26 7.76 33.03
CA SER A 90 18.90 8.40 34.18
C SER A 90 19.59 7.37 35.09
N MET A 91 18.95 6.22 35.30
CA MET A 91 19.55 5.09 36.00
C MET A 91 20.74 4.53 35.22
N ALA A 92 20.61 4.34 33.90
CA ALA A 92 21.72 3.92 33.04
C ALA A 92 22.92 4.87 33.13
N ALA A 93 22.69 6.19 33.17
CA ALA A 93 23.75 7.19 33.36
C ALA A 93 24.47 7.03 34.71
N GLY A 94 23.71 7.04 35.81
CA GLY A 94 24.26 6.97 37.18
C GLY A 94 25.00 5.66 37.46
N LEU A 95 24.41 4.53 37.06
CA LEU A 95 24.98 3.20 37.29
C LEU A 95 26.22 2.95 36.42
N SER A 96 26.23 3.41 35.16
CA SER A 96 27.43 3.36 34.31
C SER A 96 28.56 4.21 34.89
N ALA A 97 28.28 5.43 35.35
CA ALA A 97 29.27 6.31 35.98
C ALA A 97 29.87 5.69 37.24
N LYS A 98 29.02 5.11 38.11
CA LYS A 98 29.45 4.32 39.28
C LYS A 98 30.35 3.14 38.88
N MET A 99 29.96 2.36 37.87
CA MET A 99 30.74 1.21 37.39
C MET A 99 32.17 1.59 36.99
N PHE A 100 32.33 2.71 36.29
CA PHE A 100 33.65 3.17 35.84
C PHE A 100 34.50 3.77 36.96
N ALA A 101 33.91 4.59 37.84
CA ALA A 101 34.61 5.40 38.83
C ALA A 101 34.83 4.70 40.19
N GLU A 102 33.78 4.11 40.76
CA GLU A 102 33.80 3.49 42.10
C GLU A 102 34.18 2.02 42.01
N ASP A 103 33.39 1.25 41.24
CA ASP A 103 33.57 -0.19 41.08
C ASP A 103 34.82 -0.54 40.26
N LYS A 104 35.26 0.38 39.39
CA LYS A 104 36.46 0.27 38.55
C LYS A 104 36.47 -0.97 37.65
N VAL A 105 35.35 -1.23 36.99
CA VAL A 105 35.22 -2.34 36.03
C VAL A 105 36.23 -2.24 34.88
N ASP A 106 36.62 -3.38 34.33
CA ASP A 106 37.46 -3.49 33.13
C ASP A 106 36.62 -3.53 31.82
N VAL A 107 35.31 -3.78 31.95
CA VAL A 107 34.30 -3.79 30.87
C VAL A 107 32.89 -3.62 31.47
N ILE A 108 31.94 -3.10 30.69
CA ILE A 108 30.49 -3.31 30.93
C ILE A 108 29.94 -4.24 29.85
N ILE A 109 29.21 -5.27 30.25
CA ILE A 109 28.40 -6.12 29.38
C ILE A 109 26.93 -5.75 29.60
N GLY A 110 26.21 -5.46 28.53
CA GLY A 110 24.99 -4.65 28.56
C GLY A 110 25.30 -3.15 28.40
N PRO A 111 24.32 -2.23 28.58
CA PRO A 111 22.91 -2.47 28.86
C PRO A 111 22.16 -3.29 27.80
N VAL A 112 20.95 -3.72 28.15
CA VAL A 112 20.04 -4.43 27.22
C VAL A 112 19.23 -3.46 26.36
N CYS A 113 18.67 -2.41 26.95
CA CYS A 113 17.82 -1.46 26.23
C CYS A 113 18.62 -0.43 25.45
N SER A 114 18.09 -0.05 24.28
CA SER A 114 18.73 0.89 23.35
C SER A 114 19.07 2.24 23.98
N VAL A 115 18.13 2.88 24.69
CA VAL A 115 18.36 4.18 25.36
C VAL A 115 19.49 4.09 26.40
N SER A 116 19.48 3.06 27.24
CA SER A 116 20.52 2.79 28.22
C SER A 116 21.89 2.58 27.58
N ALA A 117 21.94 1.85 26.47
CA ALA A 117 23.18 1.54 25.75
C ALA A 117 23.75 2.76 24.98
N ILE A 118 22.93 3.73 24.55
CA ILE A 118 23.43 5.06 24.09
C ILE A 118 24.26 5.70 25.21
N VAL A 119 23.68 5.82 26.40
CA VAL A 119 24.30 6.50 27.54
C VAL A 119 25.55 5.77 28.03
N ALA A 120 25.45 4.46 28.24
CA ALA A 120 26.58 3.64 28.67
C ALA A 120 27.73 3.67 27.65
N GLY A 121 27.44 3.65 26.33
CA GLY A 121 28.45 3.74 25.28
C GLY A 121 29.19 5.09 25.27
N ILE A 122 28.47 6.20 25.43
CA ILE A 122 29.06 7.55 25.54
C ILE A 122 29.98 7.66 26.76
N LEU A 123 29.53 7.17 27.93
CA LEU A 123 30.33 7.16 29.16
C LEU A 123 31.51 6.19 29.08
N GLY A 124 31.34 5.05 28.40
CA GLY A 124 32.41 4.09 28.11
C GLY A 124 33.52 4.73 27.29
N LYS A 125 33.16 5.44 26.22
CA LYS A 125 34.12 6.20 25.39
C LYS A 125 34.85 7.26 26.21
N TYR A 126 34.14 8.02 27.05
CA TYR A 126 34.75 9.05 27.91
C TYR A 126 35.80 8.46 28.87
N ASN A 127 35.53 7.28 29.45
CA ASN A 127 36.46 6.58 30.33
C ASN A 127 37.50 5.71 29.57
N ASN A 128 37.38 5.60 28.24
CA ASN A 128 38.08 4.61 27.39
C ASN A 128 37.95 3.16 27.89
N ILE A 129 36.76 2.75 28.35
CA ILE A 129 36.45 1.39 28.82
C ILE A 129 35.47 0.74 27.83
N PRO A 130 35.62 -0.56 27.51
CA PRO A 130 34.74 -1.24 26.57
C PRO A 130 33.32 -1.44 27.13
N VAL A 131 32.32 -1.26 26.27
CA VAL A 131 30.88 -1.47 26.58
C VAL A 131 30.26 -2.36 25.50
N ILE A 132 29.85 -3.56 25.85
CA ILE A 132 29.40 -4.58 24.88
C ILE A 132 27.95 -4.94 25.17
N SER A 133 27.02 -4.36 24.42
CA SER A 133 25.61 -4.73 24.51
C SER A 133 25.36 -6.09 23.84
N TRP A 134 24.37 -6.80 24.32
CA TRP A 134 23.94 -8.09 23.78
C TRP A 134 22.47 -8.08 23.32
N ALA A 135 21.75 -6.98 23.55
CA ALA A 135 20.34 -6.82 23.18
C ALA A 135 19.96 -5.44 22.59
N ALA A 136 20.84 -4.43 22.62
CA ALA A 136 20.53 -3.10 22.08
C ALA A 136 20.63 -3.05 20.54
N THR A 137 19.48 -2.88 19.89
CA THR A 137 19.33 -2.98 18.42
C THR A 137 19.40 -1.65 17.68
N PHE A 138 19.35 -0.49 18.35
CA PHE A 138 19.34 0.81 17.68
C PHE A 138 20.54 1.02 16.73
N ALA A 139 20.29 1.58 15.54
CA ALA A 139 21.30 1.73 14.49
C ALA A 139 22.58 2.45 14.97
N GLU A 140 22.44 3.54 15.74
CA GLU A 140 23.51 4.52 16.01
C GLU A 140 24.78 3.96 16.69
N LEU A 141 24.74 2.81 17.39
CA LEU A 141 25.96 2.16 17.92
C LEU A 141 27.04 1.94 16.86
N LYS A 142 26.68 1.93 15.58
CA LYS A 142 27.60 1.73 14.47
C LYS A 142 28.52 2.93 14.20
N ASP A 143 28.25 4.11 14.75
CA ASP A 143 29.10 5.29 14.58
C ASP A 143 30.45 5.11 15.30
N PRO A 144 31.57 4.89 14.58
CA PRO A 144 32.87 4.62 15.19
C PRO A 144 33.51 5.87 15.81
N ILE A 145 33.00 7.07 15.50
CA ILE A 145 33.44 8.32 16.11
C ILE A 145 32.70 8.52 17.44
N ARG A 146 31.37 8.33 17.48
CA ARG A 146 30.57 8.50 18.70
C ARG A 146 30.76 7.37 19.71
N PHE A 147 30.92 6.13 19.24
CA PHE A 147 30.92 4.91 20.07
C PHE A 147 32.22 4.08 19.94
N SER A 148 33.38 4.74 19.88
CA SER A 148 34.69 4.11 19.63
C SER A 148 35.17 3.06 20.66
N THR A 149 34.44 2.83 21.74
CA THR A 149 34.67 1.73 22.71
C THR A 149 33.46 0.81 22.89
N SER A 150 32.47 0.86 21.99
CA SER A 150 31.26 0.03 22.07
C SER A 150 31.24 -1.09 21.03
N ALA A 151 30.58 -2.19 21.36
CA ALA A 151 30.26 -3.28 20.42
C ALA A 151 28.90 -3.92 20.75
N ARG A 152 28.40 -4.78 19.84
CA ARG A 152 27.16 -5.54 20.03
C ARG A 152 27.18 -6.94 19.44
N THR A 153 26.53 -7.89 20.13
CA THR A 153 26.33 -9.28 19.65
C THR A 153 24.92 -9.57 19.12
N VAL A 154 24.06 -8.55 19.02
CA VAL A 154 22.80 -8.57 18.26
C VAL A 154 22.96 -7.74 16.98
N GLY A 155 22.16 -8.02 15.95
CA GLY A 155 22.04 -7.16 14.76
C GLY A 155 21.36 -5.82 15.08
N SER A 156 21.21 -4.95 14.08
CA SER A 156 20.61 -3.63 14.25
C SER A 156 19.28 -3.44 13.53
N THR A 157 18.53 -2.41 13.93
CA THR A 157 17.34 -1.96 13.21
C THR A 157 17.65 -1.43 11.80
N GLU A 158 18.90 -1.02 11.53
CA GLU A 158 19.36 -0.74 10.16
C GLU A 158 19.43 -2.03 9.33
N ASP A 159 19.81 -3.17 9.92
CA ASP A 159 19.90 -4.44 9.18
C ASP A 159 18.50 -4.99 8.83
N ILE A 160 17.52 -4.85 9.72
CA ILE A 160 16.10 -5.13 9.42
C ILE A 160 15.56 -4.15 8.36
N GLY A 161 15.85 -2.85 8.50
CA GLY A 161 15.51 -1.84 7.48
C GLY A 161 16.12 -2.14 6.11
N ARG A 162 17.34 -2.71 6.08
CA ARG A 162 18.04 -3.14 4.87
C ARG A 162 17.43 -4.40 4.28
N ALA A 163 17.10 -5.40 5.10
CA ALA A 163 16.37 -6.59 4.65
C ALA A 163 15.02 -6.23 4.02
N LEU A 164 14.26 -5.29 4.62
CA LEU A 164 13.02 -4.75 4.04
C LEU A 164 13.25 -4.04 2.70
N ALA A 165 14.26 -3.17 2.61
CA ALA A 165 14.56 -2.41 1.40
C ALA A 165 15.04 -3.32 0.24
N GLU A 166 15.88 -4.30 0.54
CA GLU A 166 16.32 -5.34 -0.41
C GLU A 166 15.16 -6.24 -0.85
N LEU A 167 14.26 -6.64 0.07
CA LEU A 167 13.09 -7.48 -0.25
C LEU A 167 12.11 -6.73 -1.16
N MET A 168 11.83 -5.47 -0.86
CA MET A 168 11.05 -4.58 -1.73
C MET A 168 11.72 -4.42 -3.10
N ASN A 169 13.04 -4.21 -3.14
CA ASN A 169 13.75 -4.04 -4.41
C ASN A 169 13.77 -5.33 -5.25
N TYR A 170 13.95 -6.50 -4.64
CA TYR A 170 13.91 -7.82 -5.29
C TYR A 170 12.58 -8.07 -6.01
N PHE A 171 11.44 -7.80 -5.34
CA PHE A 171 10.12 -7.97 -5.94
C PHE A 171 9.65 -6.80 -6.82
N GLY A 172 10.46 -5.74 -6.93
CA GLY A 172 10.11 -4.54 -7.69
C GLY A 172 9.02 -3.68 -7.03
N TRP A 173 8.82 -3.83 -5.71
CA TRP A 173 7.97 -2.94 -4.92
C TRP A 173 8.67 -1.58 -4.73
N LYS A 174 7.96 -0.50 -5.06
CA LYS A 174 8.51 0.86 -5.11
C LYS A 174 7.78 1.84 -4.21
N GLU A 175 6.67 1.44 -3.59
CA GLU A 175 6.02 2.24 -2.55
C GLU A 175 5.26 1.38 -1.53
N PHE A 176 5.17 1.88 -0.30
CA PHE A 176 4.51 1.20 0.82
C PHE A 176 3.82 2.19 1.77
N ALA A 177 2.94 1.69 2.62
CA ALA A 177 2.41 2.42 3.78
C ALA A 177 2.99 1.86 5.08
N LEU A 178 3.22 2.70 6.09
CA LEU A 178 3.80 2.30 7.38
C LEU A 178 2.92 2.76 8.55
N ILE A 179 2.56 1.84 9.44
CA ILE A 179 2.06 2.15 10.79
C ILE A 179 3.05 1.61 11.83
N TYR A 180 3.39 2.44 12.81
CA TYR A 180 4.26 2.03 13.90
C TYR A 180 3.88 2.66 15.25
N THR A 181 4.22 1.97 16.34
CA THR A 181 4.11 2.51 17.70
C THR A 181 5.43 3.10 18.20
N ASP A 182 5.29 4.05 19.12
CA ASP A 182 6.33 4.44 20.06
C ASP A 182 5.82 4.19 21.49
N ASP A 183 5.88 2.93 21.96
CA ASP A 183 5.68 2.62 23.39
C ASP A 183 6.89 3.15 24.16
N SER A 184 6.70 4.16 25.01
CA SER A 184 7.76 4.89 25.71
C SER A 184 8.71 4.03 26.55
N SER A 185 8.35 2.78 26.84
CA SER A 185 9.14 1.84 27.64
C SER A 185 9.93 0.80 26.80
N ARG A 186 9.48 0.52 25.57
CA ARG A 186 10.09 -0.47 24.65
C ARG A 186 10.74 0.19 23.44
N ARG A 187 10.04 1.14 22.80
CA ARG A 187 10.46 1.92 21.62
C ARG A 187 11.01 1.08 20.46
N LYS A 188 10.63 -0.19 20.37
CA LYS A 188 11.14 -1.16 19.38
C LYS A 188 10.83 -0.67 17.96
N CYS A 189 9.58 -0.27 17.76
CA CYS A 189 9.07 0.12 16.46
C CYS A 189 9.50 1.53 16.05
N TYR A 190 9.70 2.44 17.01
CA TYR A 190 10.39 3.71 16.80
C TYR A 190 11.82 3.53 16.26
N PHE A 191 12.65 2.69 16.90
CA PHE A 191 14.02 2.42 16.41
C PHE A 191 14.05 1.66 15.07
N LEU A 192 13.01 0.86 14.77
CA LEU A 192 12.84 0.21 13.46
C LEU A 192 12.47 1.21 12.36
N GLN A 193 11.59 2.18 12.63
CA GLN A 193 11.30 3.28 11.70
C GLN A 193 12.57 4.08 11.38
N GLN A 194 13.36 4.45 12.40
CA GLN A 194 14.61 5.18 12.20
C GLN A 194 15.65 4.39 11.41
N GLY A 195 15.74 3.08 11.65
CA GLY A 195 16.62 2.19 10.89
C GLY A 195 16.23 2.11 9.42
N LEU A 196 14.93 1.98 9.14
CA LEU A 196 14.38 1.95 7.78
C LEU A 196 14.59 3.28 7.04
N ASP A 197 14.29 4.42 7.66
CA ASP A 197 14.52 5.75 7.08
C ASP A 197 16.02 6.00 6.78
N THR A 198 16.91 5.61 7.69
CA THR A 198 18.37 5.67 7.49
C THR A 198 18.84 4.85 6.27
N VAL A 199 18.18 3.73 5.97
CA VAL A 199 18.43 2.92 4.77
C VAL A 199 17.83 3.56 3.52
N LEU A 200 16.57 3.96 3.56
CA LEU A 200 15.83 4.47 2.39
C LEU A 200 16.36 5.83 1.87
N ARG A 201 17.03 6.61 2.72
CA ARG A 201 17.76 7.82 2.31
C ARG A 201 18.98 7.54 1.40
N ARG A 202 19.41 6.28 1.24
CA ARG A 202 20.55 5.92 0.37
C ARG A 202 20.10 5.90 -1.10
N PRO A 203 20.83 6.54 -2.03
CA PRO A 203 20.40 6.74 -3.43
C PRO A 203 20.33 5.45 -4.27
N ILE A 204 20.66 4.30 -3.68
CA ILE A 204 20.51 2.96 -4.28
C ILE A 204 19.03 2.53 -4.28
N TYR A 205 18.24 2.97 -3.28
CA TYR A 205 16.84 2.59 -3.15
C TYR A 205 15.93 3.64 -3.79
N THR A 206 15.04 3.18 -4.66
CA THR A 206 14.01 4.01 -5.34
C THR A 206 12.62 3.74 -4.75
N ILE A 207 12.53 3.67 -3.42
CA ILE A 207 11.33 3.22 -2.69
C ILE A 207 10.74 4.41 -1.92
N VAL A 208 9.43 4.62 -2.03
CA VAL A 208 8.71 5.77 -1.48
C VAL A 208 7.77 5.35 -0.34
N VAL A 209 7.72 6.15 0.73
CA VAL A 209 6.71 5.99 1.79
C VAL A 209 5.45 6.76 1.38
N SER A 210 4.44 6.06 0.85
CA SER A 210 3.18 6.68 0.39
C SER A 210 2.33 7.23 1.53
N TYR A 211 2.43 6.62 2.71
CA TYR A 211 1.71 7.01 3.91
C TYR A 211 2.45 6.51 5.15
N ILE A 212 2.49 7.31 6.21
CA ILE A 212 3.12 6.96 7.48
C ILE A 212 2.25 7.46 8.63
N VAL A 213 2.09 6.64 9.66
CA VAL A 213 1.41 6.98 10.92
C VAL A 213 2.24 6.47 12.09
N GLU A 214 2.50 7.38 13.04
CA GLU A 214 3.03 7.06 14.37
C GLU A 214 1.88 7.03 15.37
N ILE A 215 1.82 6.00 16.20
CA ILE A 215 0.89 5.87 17.31
C ILE A 215 1.67 5.91 18.63
N GLN A 216 1.22 6.76 19.56
CA GLN A 216 1.83 6.91 20.88
C GLN A 216 1.16 5.94 21.87
N GLY A 217 1.89 4.93 22.34
CA GLY A 217 1.32 3.81 23.10
C GLY A 217 0.57 2.79 22.24
N ALA A 218 -0.47 2.15 22.79
CA ALA A 218 -1.25 1.12 22.09
C ALA A 218 -2.35 1.74 21.18
N PRO A 219 -2.54 1.26 19.95
CA PRO A 219 -3.52 1.77 19.00
C PRO A 219 -4.96 1.43 19.40
N THR A 220 -5.90 2.35 19.11
CA THR A 220 -7.32 2.04 19.18
C THR A 220 -7.81 1.41 17.87
N GLN A 221 -8.98 0.77 17.94
CA GLN A 221 -9.67 0.26 16.74
C GLN A 221 -10.00 1.37 15.72
N ALA A 222 -10.13 2.63 16.15
CA ALA A 222 -10.33 3.77 15.26
C ALA A 222 -9.05 4.09 14.48
N ASP A 223 -7.91 4.22 15.16
CA ASP A 223 -6.60 4.52 14.54
C ASP A 223 -6.23 3.45 13.49
N ILE A 224 -6.49 2.18 13.81
CA ILE A 224 -6.30 1.04 12.90
C ILE A 224 -7.23 1.16 11.68
N ASN A 225 -8.51 1.49 11.89
CA ASN A 225 -9.47 1.60 10.80
C ASN A 225 -9.14 2.77 9.86
N ASP A 226 -8.86 3.94 10.41
CA ASP A 226 -8.52 5.15 9.66
C ASP A 226 -7.21 4.96 8.86
N PHE A 227 -6.20 4.32 9.47
CA PHE A 227 -4.98 3.95 8.74
C PHE A 227 -5.29 3.03 7.55
N LEU A 228 -6.07 1.97 7.76
CA LEU A 228 -6.38 0.97 6.73
C LEU A 228 -7.19 1.57 5.57
N ASP A 229 -8.18 2.42 5.86
CA ASP A 229 -8.98 3.11 4.83
C ASP A 229 -8.12 4.07 3.99
N ILE A 230 -7.20 4.81 4.61
CA ILE A 230 -6.28 5.68 3.88
C ILE A 230 -5.23 4.86 3.11
N ALA A 231 -4.67 3.80 3.71
CA ALA A 231 -3.68 2.94 3.08
C ALA A 231 -4.22 2.21 1.83
N ALA A 232 -5.49 1.79 1.84
CA ALA A 232 -6.16 1.17 0.70
C ALA A 232 -6.14 2.06 -0.57
N THR A 233 -6.09 3.39 -0.40
CA THR A 233 -6.02 4.37 -1.50
C THR A 233 -4.60 4.75 -1.94
N LYS A 234 -3.56 4.22 -1.28
CA LYS A 234 -2.16 4.71 -1.41
C LYS A 234 -1.08 3.62 -1.53
N ALA A 235 -1.37 2.39 -1.13
CA ALA A 235 -0.40 1.31 -1.08
C ALA A 235 -1.04 -0.07 -1.26
N ARG A 236 -0.17 -1.07 -1.49
CA ARG A 236 -0.49 -2.51 -1.40
C ARG A 236 0.52 -3.29 -0.55
N ILE A 237 1.76 -2.80 -0.46
CA ILE A 237 2.70 -3.24 0.56
C ILE A 237 2.46 -2.39 1.81
N ILE A 238 2.14 -3.05 2.91
CA ILE A 238 1.91 -2.42 4.22
C ILE A 238 2.99 -2.95 5.16
N ILE A 239 3.68 -2.04 5.84
CA ILE A 239 4.58 -2.35 6.94
C ILE A 239 3.85 -1.98 8.23
N ASN A 240 3.75 -2.93 9.16
CA ASN A 240 3.10 -2.69 10.45
C ASN A 240 3.98 -3.21 11.59
N CYS A 241 4.40 -2.31 12.47
CA CYS A 241 5.23 -2.64 13.63
C CYS A 241 4.54 -2.16 14.91
N PHE A 242 4.18 -3.10 15.78
CA PHE A 242 3.69 -2.77 17.10
C PHE A 242 4.66 -3.29 18.17
N ASP A 243 4.78 -2.54 19.27
CA ASP A 243 5.56 -2.94 20.44
C ASP A 243 4.93 -4.15 21.17
N ARG A 244 3.73 -4.61 20.76
CA ARG A 244 3.00 -5.77 21.32
C ARG A 244 2.36 -6.64 20.23
N ASP A 245 2.34 -7.94 20.49
CA ASP A 245 1.71 -8.94 19.62
C ASP A 245 0.18 -8.77 19.57
N GLU A 246 -0.42 -8.32 20.68
CA GLU A 246 -1.86 -8.05 20.84
C GLU A 246 -2.36 -6.99 19.85
N ASP A 247 -1.61 -5.90 19.70
CA ASP A 247 -1.89 -4.81 18.76
C ASP A 247 -1.73 -5.29 17.30
N THR A 248 -0.72 -6.13 17.05
CA THR A 248 -0.47 -6.76 15.75
C THR A 248 -1.61 -7.70 15.34
N ARG A 249 -2.10 -8.51 16.28
CA ARG A 249 -3.29 -9.37 16.12
C ARG A 249 -4.52 -8.53 15.79
N LEU A 250 -4.77 -7.45 16.54
CA LEU A 250 -5.92 -6.56 16.33
C LEU A 250 -5.88 -5.90 14.94
N PHE A 251 -4.71 -5.41 14.53
CA PHE A 251 -4.48 -4.82 13.20
C PHE A 251 -4.79 -5.81 12.06
N MET A 252 -4.28 -7.05 12.13
CA MET A 252 -4.53 -8.05 11.09
C MET A 252 -6.00 -8.50 11.05
N ILE A 253 -6.66 -8.61 12.21
CA ILE A 253 -8.11 -8.89 12.28
C ILE A 253 -8.91 -7.78 11.56
N ALA A 254 -8.60 -6.51 11.83
CA ALA A 254 -9.25 -5.37 11.18
C ALA A 254 -8.99 -5.32 9.66
N ALA A 255 -7.75 -5.59 9.22
CA ALA A 255 -7.38 -5.71 7.81
C ALA A 255 -8.20 -6.80 7.09
N ARG A 256 -8.44 -7.94 7.75
CA ARG A 256 -9.30 -9.01 7.22
C ARG A 256 -10.77 -8.58 7.15
N GLN A 257 -11.28 -7.90 8.18
CA GLN A 257 -12.66 -7.38 8.19
C GLN A 257 -12.91 -6.33 7.09
N LYS A 258 -11.91 -5.51 6.74
CA LYS A 258 -11.94 -4.58 5.60
C LYS A 258 -11.67 -5.24 4.24
N GLY A 259 -11.53 -6.57 4.18
CA GLY A 259 -11.30 -7.32 2.94
C GLY A 259 -9.91 -7.16 2.32
N MET A 260 -8.94 -6.59 3.06
CA MET A 260 -7.58 -6.32 2.58
C MET A 260 -6.65 -7.55 2.67
N VAL A 261 -7.13 -8.68 3.18
CA VAL A 261 -6.43 -9.97 3.09
C VAL A 261 -6.85 -10.69 1.80
N ASN A 262 -6.27 -10.25 0.68
CA ASN A 262 -6.51 -10.75 -0.68
C ASN A 262 -5.21 -10.78 -1.52
N ASP A 263 -5.28 -11.08 -2.82
CA ASP A 263 -4.11 -11.23 -3.70
C ASP A 263 -3.43 -9.90 -4.10
N GLU A 264 -3.99 -8.74 -3.79
CA GLU A 264 -3.33 -7.44 -3.96
C GLU A 264 -2.37 -7.07 -2.83
N TYR A 265 -2.66 -7.38 -1.56
CA TYR A 265 -1.94 -6.83 -0.40
C TYR A 265 -0.92 -7.80 0.24
N VAL A 266 0.24 -7.28 0.66
CA VAL A 266 1.20 -7.98 1.53
C VAL A 266 1.54 -7.14 2.75
N TYR A 267 1.68 -7.82 3.89
CA TYR A 267 1.98 -7.24 5.19
C TYR A 267 3.40 -7.66 5.60
N LEU A 268 4.26 -6.70 5.89
CA LEU A 268 5.62 -6.91 6.38
C LEU A 268 5.68 -6.47 7.84
N ILE A 269 6.00 -7.41 8.73
CA ILE A 269 6.08 -7.18 10.17
C ILE A 269 7.56 -7.25 10.57
N PRO A 270 8.25 -6.11 10.70
CA PRO A 270 9.62 -6.11 11.17
C PRO A 270 9.66 -6.38 12.67
N ASP A 271 10.55 -7.28 13.07
CA ASP A 271 10.84 -7.55 14.47
C ASP A 271 12.36 -7.67 14.69
N VAL A 272 12.75 -7.82 15.96
CA VAL A 272 14.13 -8.02 16.38
C VAL A 272 14.28 -9.10 17.45
N SER A 273 13.23 -9.89 17.75
CA SER A 273 13.25 -10.88 18.82
C SER A 273 14.25 -12.02 18.59
N GLY A 274 14.50 -12.39 17.32
CA GLY A 274 15.21 -13.63 16.97
C GLY A 274 14.37 -14.89 17.23
N GLU A 275 13.05 -14.75 17.35
CA GLU A 275 12.09 -15.83 17.57
C GLU A 275 11.28 -16.18 16.32
N GLY A 276 11.43 -15.39 15.23
CA GLY A 276 10.75 -15.61 13.96
C GLY A 276 9.24 -15.34 14.03
N MET A 277 8.47 -16.00 13.15
CA MET A 277 7.01 -15.91 13.19
C MET A 277 6.43 -16.76 14.34
N THR A 278 6.37 -16.17 15.52
CA THR A 278 5.62 -16.72 16.66
C THR A 278 4.11 -16.75 16.35
N PRO A 279 3.29 -17.54 17.08
CA PRO A 279 1.84 -17.62 16.84
C PRO A 279 1.07 -16.40 17.39
N ILE A 280 1.32 -15.22 16.82
CA ILE A 280 0.68 -13.92 17.13
C ILE A 280 -0.86 -14.01 17.02
N TRP A 281 -1.36 -14.90 16.17
CA TRP A 281 -2.78 -15.20 15.99
C TRP A 281 -3.40 -16.10 17.08
N ILE A 282 -2.68 -16.43 18.16
CA ILE A 282 -3.23 -17.11 19.33
C ILE A 282 -3.34 -16.12 20.50
N ASP A 283 -4.57 -15.85 20.92
CA ASP A 283 -4.85 -15.19 22.19
C ASP A 283 -4.52 -16.15 23.33
N LYS A 284 -3.58 -15.75 24.19
CA LYS A 284 -3.14 -16.54 25.37
C LYS A 284 -4.06 -16.34 26.58
N SER A 285 -4.98 -15.37 26.52
CA SER A 285 -5.93 -15.02 27.59
C SER A 285 -7.35 -15.55 27.31
N ALA A 286 -7.76 -15.58 26.05
CA ALA A 286 -9.07 -16.06 25.60
C ALA A 286 -8.94 -17.39 24.83
N GLN A 287 -9.41 -18.48 25.44
CA GLN A 287 -9.33 -19.83 24.88
C GLN A 287 -10.45 -20.09 23.84
N ASP A 288 -10.55 -19.20 22.86
CA ASP A 288 -11.51 -19.25 21.74
C ASP A 288 -10.83 -19.79 20.47
N ASP A 289 -11.11 -21.06 20.21
CA ASP A 289 -10.61 -21.82 19.07
C ASP A 289 -11.14 -21.35 17.71
N GLU A 290 -12.26 -20.62 17.65
CA GLU A 290 -12.82 -20.10 16.39
C GLU A 290 -12.25 -18.72 16.08
N LEU A 291 -12.18 -17.83 17.08
CA LEU A 291 -11.55 -16.52 16.94
C LEU A 291 -10.04 -16.65 16.62
N ASN A 292 -9.34 -17.62 17.21
CA ASN A 292 -7.93 -17.87 16.90
C ASN A 292 -7.73 -18.42 15.48
N LYS A 293 -8.65 -19.23 14.94
CA LYS A 293 -8.62 -19.66 13.51
C LYS A 293 -8.97 -18.51 12.57
N TYR A 294 -9.94 -17.67 12.92
CA TYR A 294 -10.24 -16.45 12.16
C TYR A 294 -9.03 -15.51 12.13
N ALA A 295 -8.39 -15.28 13.28
CA ALA A 295 -7.15 -14.52 13.38
C ALA A 295 -6.05 -15.13 12.50
N GLN A 296 -5.79 -16.45 12.58
CA GLN A 296 -4.76 -17.13 11.77
C GLN A 296 -4.96 -16.89 10.28
N SER A 297 -6.21 -16.95 9.81
CA SER A 297 -6.54 -16.71 8.40
C SER A 297 -6.27 -15.27 7.93
N ALA A 298 -6.06 -14.30 8.83
CA ALA A 298 -5.57 -12.97 8.47
C ALA A 298 -4.06 -12.95 8.14
N PHE A 299 -3.28 -13.86 8.71
CA PHE A 299 -1.81 -13.91 8.56
C PHE A 299 -1.34 -14.61 7.28
N GLN A 300 -2.25 -15.05 6.40
CA GLN A 300 -1.92 -15.67 5.10
C GLN A 300 -1.14 -14.74 4.14
N ASN A 301 -1.22 -13.41 4.36
CA ASN A 301 -0.50 -12.38 3.58
C ASN A 301 0.68 -11.75 4.36
N VAL A 302 1.06 -12.32 5.51
CA VAL A 302 2.08 -11.76 6.40
C VAL A 302 3.44 -12.42 6.17
N PHE A 303 4.48 -11.59 6.07
CA PHE A 303 5.84 -12.00 6.37
C PHE A 303 6.38 -11.27 7.60
N VAL A 304 6.87 -12.03 8.57
CA VAL A 304 7.70 -11.52 9.67
C VAL A 304 9.14 -11.43 9.17
N VAL A 305 9.78 -10.28 9.39
CA VAL A 305 11.17 -9.98 9.00
C VAL A 305 11.96 -9.73 10.28
N ASP A 306 12.67 -10.77 10.73
CA ASP A 306 13.32 -10.85 12.05
C ASP A 306 14.72 -11.47 11.93
N PHE A 307 15.57 -11.36 12.95
CA PHE A 307 16.85 -12.04 12.97
C PHE A 307 16.70 -13.57 12.89
N GLU A 308 17.70 -14.26 12.33
CA GLU A 308 17.65 -15.71 12.18
C GLU A 308 17.53 -16.44 13.53
N GLN A 309 16.34 -16.98 13.81
CA GLN A 309 16.12 -17.95 14.87
C GLN A 309 16.95 -19.23 14.60
N ILE A 310 17.72 -19.65 15.59
CA ILE A 310 18.54 -20.86 15.51
C ILE A 310 17.83 -21.97 16.30
N ASP A 311 16.81 -22.55 15.66
CA ASP A 311 16.17 -23.78 16.13
C ASP A 311 17.20 -24.93 16.10
N SER A 312 17.64 -25.33 17.28
CA SER A 312 18.50 -26.49 17.47
C SER A 312 18.48 -26.95 18.93
N LYS A 313 18.52 -28.27 19.12
CA LYS A 313 18.54 -28.90 20.46
C LYS A 313 19.71 -28.43 21.33
N ASP A 314 20.82 -28.00 20.72
CA ASP A 314 21.99 -27.47 21.42
C ASP A 314 21.76 -26.06 21.99
N VAL A 315 20.84 -25.29 21.39
CA VAL A 315 20.35 -23.99 21.91
C VAL A 315 19.30 -24.23 22.99
N ASP A 316 18.40 -25.21 22.84
CA ASP A 316 17.42 -25.56 23.89
C ASP A 316 18.09 -26.03 25.18
N VAL A 317 19.05 -26.96 25.07
CA VAL A 317 19.84 -27.45 26.21
C VAL A 317 20.64 -26.31 26.84
N PHE A 318 21.23 -25.42 26.03
CA PHE A 318 21.88 -24.22 26.55
C PHE A 318 20.89 -23.31 27.32
N LYS A 319 19.71 -23.04 26.79
CA LYS A 319 18.67 -22.23 27.46
C LYS A 319 18.26 -22.88 28.78
N GLN A 320 18.02 -24.19 28.84
CA GLN A 320 17.75 -24.88 30.10
C GLN A 320 18.92 -24.74 31.09
N ASP A 321 20.17 -24.82 30.62
CA ASP A 321 21.35 -24.71 31.47
C ASP A 321 21.57 -23.29 32.01
N VAL A 322 21.14 -22.23 31.30
CA VAL A 322 21.19 -20.84 31.80
C VAL A 322 20.41 -20.70 33.12
N VAL A 323 19.15 -21.16 33.17
CA VAL A 323 18.30 -21.04 34.37
C VAL A 323 18.69 -22.02 35.50
N LYS A 324 19.50 -23.04 35.21
CA LYS A 324 20.18 -23.86 36.22
C LYS A 324 21.39 -23.10 36.78
N ARG A 325 22.31 -22.67 35.91
CA ARG A 325 23.63 -22.12 36.23
C ARG A 325 23.59 -20.76 36.93
N ILE A 326 22.49 -20.00 36.82
CA ILE A 326 22.27 -18.76 37.58
C ILE A 326 22.09 -18.99 39.11
N LYS A 327 21.79 -20.23 39.53
CA LYS A 327 21.61 -20.61 40.93
C LYS A 327 22.95 -20.89 41.63
N ASP A 328 24.03 -21.04 40.86
CA ASP A 328 25.40 -21.26 41.33
C ASP A 328 26.19 -19.95 41.50
N ALA A 329 27.44 -20.08 41.95
CA ALA A 329 28.45 -19.04 41.77
C ALA A 329 28.60 -18.62 40.29
N PRO A 330 28.69 -17.30 39.99
CA PRO A 330 28.84 -16.18 40.92
C PRO A 330 27.51 -15.56 41.41
N PHE A 331 26.36 -15.97 40.88
CA PHE A 331 25.09 -15.23 40.98
C PHE A 331 24.19 -15.65 42.15
N TYR A 332 24.23 -16.93 42.54
CA TYR A 332 23.48 -17.51 43.66
C TYR A 332 21.96 -17.22 43.63
N CYS A 333 21.37 -16.98 42.47
CA CYS A 333 20.01 -16.47 42.36
C CYS A 333 18.97 -17.57 42.50
N THR A 334 18.56 -17.85 43.74
CA THR A 334 17.56 -18.88 44.06
C THR A 334 16.14 -18.31 44.11
N THR A 335 15.74 -17.71 45.24
CA THR A 335 14.35 -17.30 45.50
C THR A 335 13.85 -16.16 44.60
N ALA A 336 14.74 -15.28 44.13
CA ALA A 336 14.36 -14.19 43.23
C ALA A 336 14.11 -14.70 41.80
N CYS A 337 15.04 -15.51 41.25
CA CYS A 337 14.96 -16.00 39.88
C CYS A 337 13.95 -17.15 39.69
N ASN A 338 13.63 -17.92 40.75
CA ASN A 338 12.55 -18.92 40.71
C ASN A 338 11.13 -18.32 40.49
N LYS A 339 10.96 -17.00 40.51
CA LYS A 339 9.64 -16.35 40.36
C LYS A 339 9.07 -16.36 38.94
N THR A 340 9.90 -16.56 37.91
CA THR A 340 9.45 -16.45 36.50
C THR A 340 8.57 -17.62 36.07
N GLY A 341 8.72 -18.80 36.70
CA GLY A 341 8.06 -20.03 36.25
C GLY A 341 8.66 -20.61 34.97
N GLU A 342 9.79 -20.10 34.49
CA GLU A 342 10.41 -20.53 33.23
C GLU A 342 11.50 -21.58 33.44
N ASP A 343 11.35 -22.73 32.75
CA ASP A 343 12.35 -23.81 32.70
C ASP A 343 13.45 -23.58 31.64
N TYR A 344 13.42 -22.43 30.95
CA TYR A 344 14.33 -22.07 29.86
C TYR A 344 14.83 -20.63 30.01
N GLY A 345 16.07 -20.39 29.58
CA GLY A 345 16.64 -19.07 29.44
C GLY A 345 16.10 -18.30 28.24
N SER A 346 16.24 -16.98 28.31
CA SER A 346 15.61 -16.02 27.39
C SER A 346 16.05 -16.17 25.92
N ALA A 347 15.27 -15.57 25.01
CA ALA A 347 15.62 -15.45 23.59
C ALA A 347 17.03 -14.87 23.37
N TYR A 348 17.39 -13.81 24.10
CA TYR A 348 18.67 -13.11 23.99
C TYR A 348 19.80 -13.71 24.86
N SER A 349 19.52 -14.68 25.74
CA SER A 349 20.55 -15.34 26.57
C SER A 349 21.76 -15.91 25.79
N PRO A 350 21.63 -16.42 24.54
CA PRO A 350 22.79 -16.86 23.76
C PRO A 350 23.70 -15.68 23.34
N ASN A 351 23.12 -14.51 23.08
CA ASN A 351 23.86 -13.30 22.72
C ASN A 351 24.66 -12.74 23.90
N LEU A 352 24.19 -12.93 25.15
CA LEU A 352 24.93 -12.59 26.37
C LEU A 352 26.16 -13.50 26.56
N HIS A 353 26.01 -14.82 26.38
CA HIS A 353 27.16 -15.73 26.34
C HIS A 353 28.20 -15.24 25.32
N ASP A 354 27.73 -14.88 24.12
CA ASP A 354 28.60 -14.47 23.02
C ASP A 354 29.24 -13.09 23.24
N ALA A 355 28.63 -12.18 24.00
CA ALA A 355 29.24 -10.91 24.38
C ALA A 355 30.41 -11.09 25.36
N VAL A 356 30.25 -11.96 26.35
CA VAL A 356 31.32 -12.31 27.32
C VAL A 356 32.46 -13.05 26.62
N TYR A 357 32.14 -13.96 25.70
CA TYR A 357 33.13 -14.72 24.94
C TYR A 357 33.87 -13.84 23.90
N LEU A 358 33.16 -12.95 23.20
CA LEU A 358 33.75 -11.93 22.31
C LEU A 358 34.71 -11.00 23.07
N TYR A 359 34.32 -10.52 24.25
CA TYR A 359 35.20 -9.73 25.11
C TYR A 359 36.48 -10.49 25.44
N ALA A 360 36.36 -11.76 25.84
CA ALA A 360 37.51 -12.57 26.19
C ALA A 360 38.45 -12.81 25.00
N LEU A 361 37.93 -13.07 23.80
CA LEU A 361 38.75 -13.21 22.58
C LEU A 361 39.49 -11.92 22.22
N ALA A 362 38.80 -10.76 22.26
CA ALA A 362 39.41 -9.47 21.95
C ALA A 362 40.45 -9.06 23.01
N LEU A 363 40.13 -9.21 24.29
CA LEU A 363 41.06 -8.96 25.39
C LEU A 363 42.28 -9.88 25.32
N ASN A 364 42.11 -11.17 24.99
CA ASN A 364 43.22 -12.12 24.89
C ASN A 364 44.20 -11.75 23.75
N LYS A 365 43.69 -11.29 22.60
CA LYS A 365 44.53 -10.64 21.56
C LYS A 365 45.25 -9.42 22.12
N THR A 366 44.53 -8.47 22.72
CA THR A 366 45.09 -7.22 23.24
C THR A 366 46.21 -7.44 24.26
N LEU A 367 46.02 -8.36 25.22
CA LEU A 367 47.00 -8.67 26.25
C LEU A 367 48.25 -9.39 25.71
N SER A 368 48.11 -10.17 24.62
CA SER A 368 49.27 -10.78 23.94
C SER A 368 50.23 -9.76 23.31
N VAL A 369 49.73 -8.55 22.99
CA VAL A 369 50.52 -7.43 22.45
C VAL A 369 50.93 -6.44 23.55
N ASN A 370 50.04 -6.17 24.51
CA ASN A 370 50.29 -5.26 25.63
C ASN A 370 49.63 -5.79 26.92
N PRO A 371 50.39 -6.48 27.81
CA PRO A 371 49.87 -7.04 29.05
C PRO A 371 49.24 -6.01 30.02
N ASN A 372 49.54 -4.72 29.88
CA ASN A 372 48.99 -3.67 30.74
C ASN A 372 47.68 -3.06 30.18
N ALA A 373 47.25 -3.43 28.97
CA ALA A 373 46.14 -2.78 28.27
C ALA A 373 44.73 -3.25 28.67
N LYS A 374 44.56 -3.95 29.81
CA LYS A 374 43.26 -4.58 30.18
C LYS A 374 42.06 -3.63 30.32
N ARG A 375 42.30 -2.33 30.54
CA ARG A 375 41.28 -1.25 30.57
C ARG A 375 41.35 -0.30 29.37
N ASN A 376 42.08 -0.62 28.30
CA ASN A 376 42.19 0.24 27.12
C ASN A 376 41.13 -0.15 26.09
N GLY A 377 39.91 0.35 26.27
CA GLY A 377 38.74 0.04 25.45
C GLY A 377 38.99 0.21 23.96
N SER A 378 39.60 1.32 23.53
CA SER A 378 39.90 1.57 22.11
C SER A 378 40.84 0.52 21.49
N LEU A 379 41.79 -0.03 22.27
CA LEU A 379 42.71 -1.09 21.82
C LEU A 379 42.11 -2.51 21.93
N ILE A 380 41.09 -2.69 22.78
CA ILE A 380 40.27 -3.91 22.81
C ILE A 380 39.32 -3.91 21.61
N LEU A 381 38.72 -2.75 21.29
CA LEU A 381 37.82 -2.61 20.14
C LEU A 381 38.53 -2.72 18.80
N SER A 382 39.77 -2.24 18.65
CA SER A 382 40.55 -2.52 17.43
C SER A 382 40.91 -4.00 17.22
N ASN A 383 40.65 -4.86 18.21
CA ASN A 383 40.79 -6.32 18.12
C ASN A 383 39.44 -7.08 18.05
N ILE A 384 38.30 -6.36 18.05
CA ILE A 384 36.94 -6.92 18.15
C ILE A 384 36.44 -7.60 16.88
N SER A 385 36.92 -7.18 15.70
CA SER A 385 36.46 -7.77 14.44
C SER A 385 37.00 -9.19 14.29
N MET A 386 36.09 -10.15 14.17
CA MET A 386 36.38 -11.58 14.10
C MET A 386 35.14 -12.38 13.66
N LYS A 387 35.37 -13.66 13.38
CA LYS A 387 34.33 -14.67 13.19
C LYS A 387 34.51 -15.77 14.24
N PHE A 388 33.44 -16.19 14.90
CA PHE A 388 33.45 -17.30 15.86
C PHE A 388 32.11 -18.03 15.90
N ASN A 389 32.15 -19.28 16.34
CA ASN A 389 30.93 -20.05 16.64
C ASN A 389 30.53 -19.76 18.10
N GLY A 390 29.44 -19.01 18.25
CA GLY A 390 28.82 -18.67 19.52
C GLY A 390 27.70 -19.63 19.92
N LYS A 391 26.92 -19.25 20.94
CA LYS A 391 25.65 -19.90 21.28
C LYS A 391 24.47 -19.31 20.51
N SER A 392 24.57 -18.06 20.05
CA SER A 392 23.73 -17.48 18.99
C SER A 392 24.26 -17.83 17.58
N GLY A 393 24.79 -19.05 17.39
CA GLY A 393 25.24 -19.58 16.10
C GLY A 393 26.52 -18.95 15.57
N ALA A 394 26.62 -18.80 14.25
CA ALA A 394 27.77 -18.15 13.62
C ALA A 394 27.72 -16.63 13.87
N VAL A 395 28.72 -16.12 14.59
CA VAL A 395 28.85 -14.69 14.89
C VAL A 395 29.97 -14.11 14.03
N THR A 396 29.65 -13.08 13.24
CA THR A 396 30.63 -12.21 12.58
C THR A 396 30.47 -10.79 13.14
N ILE A 397 31.56 -10.21 13.63
CA ILE A 397 31.62 -8.83 14.11
C ILE A 397 32.48 -8.00 13.14
N ASP A 398 31.96 -6.88 12.66
CA ASP A 398 32.68 -5.96 11.78
C ASP A 398 33.67 -5.04 12.53
N GLU A 399 34.36 -4.19 11.78
CA GLU A 399 35.35 -3.23 12.29
C GLU A 399 34.73 -2.12 13.17
N THR A 400 33.40 -1.95 13.12
CA THR A 400 32.66 -1.02 14.00
C THR A 400 32.18 -1.67 15.29
N GLY A 401 32.55 -2.93 15.55
CA GLY A 401 32.04 -3.69 16.68
C GLY A 401 30.58 -4.11 16.55
N SER A 402 29.95 -3.94 15.38
CA SER A 402 28.58 -4.40 15.15
C SER A 402 28.58 -5.85 14.65
N ARG A 403 27.67 -6.67 15.17
CA ARG A 403 27.34 -7.94 14.54
C ARG A 403 26.76 -7.70 13.15
N LEU A 404 27.14 -8.57 12.22
CA LEU A 404 26.55 -8.70 10.89
C LEU A 404 25.54 -9.86 10.93
N PRO A 405 24.23 -9.58 11.02
CA PRO A 405 23.22 -10.62 11.20
C PRO A 405 22.86 -11.34 9.90
N ILE A 406 22.18 -12.46 10.06
CA ILE A 406 21.31 -13.05 9.05
C ILE A 406 19.88 -12.68 9.48
N VAL A 407 19.06 -12.22 8.53
CA VAL A 407 17.65 -11.85 8.75
C VAL A 407 16.78 -12.85 7.98
N SER A 408 15.84 -13.49 8.65
CA SER A 408 14.91 -14.44 8.07
C SER A 408 13.59 -13.76 7.72
N ILE A 409 13.06 -14.07 6.54
CA ILE A 409 11.74 -13.65 6.08
C ILE A 409 10.85 -14.88 6.17
N SER A 410 9.98 -14.92 7.17
CA SER A 410 9.11 -16.08 7.49
C SER A 410 7.63 -15.74 7.36
N GLY A 411 6.83 -16.70 6.91
CA GLY A 411 5.38 -16.56 6.73
C GLY A 411 4.67 -17.89 6.95
N LEU A 412 3.35 -17.90 6.81
CA LEU A 412 2.58 -19.16 6.82
C LEU A 412 2.71 -19.90 5.48
N ASP A 413 2.54 -21.23 5.50
CA ASP A 413 2.34 -22.07 4.32
C ASP A 413 0.84 -22.38 4.09
N GLU A 414 0.53 -23.15 3.03
CA GLU A 414 -0.85 -23.55 2.70
C GLU A 414 -1.52 -24.40 3.79
N THR A 415 -0.74 -25.01 4.69
CA THR A 415 -1.23 -25.80 5.83
C THR A 415 -1.35 -24.99 7.13
N GLY A 416 -0.95 -23.71 7.11
CA GLY A 416 -0.94 -22.84 8.28
C GLY A 416 0.28 -23.02 9.20
N ASN A 417 1.31 -23.75 8.76
CA ASN A 417 2.58 -23.88 9.48
C ASN A 417 3.55 -22.76 9.08
N VAL A 418 4.54 -22.48 9.92
CA VAL A 418 5.55 -21.43 9.67
C VAL A 418 6.66 -21.94 8.77
N ALA A 419 6.99 -21.18 7.73
CA ALA A 419 8.08 -21.45 6.80
C ALA A 419 8.97 -20.21 6.58
N ILE A 420 10.29 -20.41 6.52
CA ILE A 420 11.24 -19.35 6.13
C ILE A 420 11.36 -19.35 4.61
N TYR A 421 10.87 -18.28 3.95
CA TYR A 421 10.83 -18.16 2.50
C TYR A 421 12.07 -17.51 1.90
N ALA A 422 12.71 -16.61 2.63
CA ALA A 422 13.96 -15.97 2.20
C ALA A 422 14.88 -15.66 3.39
N LYS A 423 16.16 -15.48 3.09
CA LYS A 423 17.17 -14.97 4.03
C LYS A 423 17.90 -13.78 3.41
N PHE A 424 18.10 -12.75 4.20
CA PHE A 424 18.98 -11.63 3.91
C PHE A 424 20.30 -11.79 4.69
N TYR A 425 21.42 -11.54 4.01
CA TYR A 425 22.76 -11.63 4.57
C TYR A 425 23.42 -10.25 4.59
N ALA A 426 23.81 -9.76 5.78
CA ALA A 426 24.40 -8.43 5.95
C ALA A 426 25.77 -8.26 5.25
N ASN A 427 26.47 -9.38 5.03
CA ASN A 427 27.55 -9.50 4.04
C ASN A 427 26.99 -10.27 2.84
N GLU A 428 27.21 -9.78 1.63
CA GLU A 428 26.77 -10.46 0.40
C GLU A 428 27.31 -11.90 0.31
N VAL A 429 26.42 -12.84 -0.02
CA VAL A 429 26.75 -14.25 -0.28
C VAL A 429 26.54 -14.50 -1.76
N ASP A 430 27.55 -15.05 -2.45
CA ASP A 430 27.56 -15.28 -3.90
C ASP A 430 27.18 -14.03 -4.75
N GLY A 431 27.54 -12.83 -4.25
CA GLY A 431 27.20 -11.55 -4.88
C GLY A 431 25.72 -11.16 -4.73
N LYS A 432 25.02 -11.70 -3.73
CA LYS A 432 23.62 -11.40 -3.42
C LYS A 432 23.43 -11.07 -1.95
N THR A 433 22.56 -10.09 -1.71
CA THR A 433 22.02 -9.69 -0.41
C THR A 433 20.91 -10.64 0.06
N ILE A 434 20.04 -11.10 -0.85
CA ILE A 434 18.90 -11.97 -0.58
C ILE A 434 19.03 -13.31 -1.31
N GLN A 435 18.71 -14.39 -0.58
CA GLN A 435 18.52 -15.73 -1.08
C GLN A 435 17.10 -16.21 -0.77
N LEU A 436 16.35 -16.63 -1.79
CA LEU A 436 15.09 -17.36 -1.57
C LEU A 436 15.40 -18.80 -1.15
N MET A 437 14.71 -19.30 -0.12
CA MET A 437 14.78 -20.68 0.36
C MET A 437 13.88 -21.62 -0.45
N TYR A 438 12.82 -21.08 -1.05
CA TYR A 438 11.86 -21.78 -1.90
C TYR A 438 11.63 -20.99 -3.20
N THR A 439 10.98 -21.60 -4.18
CA THR A 439 10.57 -20.92 -5.42
C THR A 439 9.39 -19.96 -5.15
N GLU A 440 9.26 -18.90 -5.97
CA GLU A 440 8.24 -17.86 -5.74
C GLU A 440 6.80 -18.41 -5.75
N ASP A 441 6.51 -19.45 -6.53
CA ASP A 441 5.20 -20.12 -6.52
C ASP A 441 4.82 -20.63 -5.13
N LYS A 442 5.77 -21.17 -4.35
CA LYS A 442 5.54 -21.62 -2.96
C LYS A 442 5.38 -20.46 -1.99
N MET A 443 6.17 -19.40 -2.16
CA MET A 443 6.05 -18.18 -1.35
C MET A 443 4.70 -17.47 -1.56
N TRP A 444 4.10 -17.62 -2.74
CA TRP A 444 2.82 -17.01 -3.09
C TRP A 444 1.62 -17.97 -3.03
N ALA A 445 1.83 -19.28 -2.85
CA ALA A 445 0.76 -20.29 -2.77
C ALA A 445 -0.32 -19.98 -1.71
N PRO A 446 0.00 -19.57 -0.45
CA PRO A 446 -1.00 -19.24 0.57
C PRO A 446 -1.98 -18.12 0.19
N ARG A 447 -1.63 -17.31 -0.82
CA ARG A 447 -2.42 -16.19 -1.36
C ARG A 447 -2.79 -16.37 -2.84
N GLY A 448 -2.93 -17.62 -3.29
CA GLY A 448 -3.40 -17.96 -4.63
C GLY A 448 -2.34 -17.91 -5.74
N GLY A 449 -1.07 -18.07 -5.38
CA GLY A 449 0.07 -18.19 -6.31
C GLY A 449 0.53 -16.88 -6.96
N LYS A 450 -0.07 -15.74 -6.62
CA LYS A 450 0.27 -14.43 -7.21
C LYS A 450 1.17 -13.60 -6.31
N ARG A 451 2.22 -13.02 -6.90
CA ARG A 451 2.98 -11.91 -6.32
C ARG A 451 2.15 -10.61 -6.35
N PRO A 452 2.08 -9.82 -5.27
CA PRO A 452 1.40 -8.52 -5.32
C PRO A 452 2.19 -7.50 -6.15
N LEU A 453 1.48 -6.60 -6.81
CA LEU A 453 2.07 -5.46 -7.52
C LEU A 453 2.16 -4.25 -6.59
N SER A 454 3.18 -3.40 -6.76
CA SER A 454 3.32 -2.16 -6.00
C SER A 454 2.12 -1.21 -6.20
N ARG A 455 1.53 -1.23 -7.42
CA ARG A 455 0.28 -0.56 -7.80
C ARG A 455 -0.68 -1.57 -8.42
N PRO A 456 -1.99 -1.52 -8.11
CA PRO A 456 -3.02 -2.22 -8.87
C PRO A 456 -2.96 -1.83 -10.35
N THR A 457 -3.38 -2.73 -11.26
CA THR A 457 -3.32 -2.50 -12.71
C THR A 457 -4.20 -1.33 -13.18
N CYS A 458 -5.28 -1.02 -12.45
CA CYS A 458 -6.14 0.14 -12.69
C CYS A 458 -5.78 1.37 -11.84
N GLY A 459 -4.64 1.35 -11.13
CA GLY A 459 -4.29 2.33 -10.11
C GLY A 459 -5.15 2.22 -8.85
N PHE A 460 -4.80 2.95 -7.78
CA PHE A 460 -5.44 2.79 -6.46
C PHE A 460 -6.94 3.14 -6.41
N THR A 461 -7.43 4.02 -7.29
CA THR A 461 -8.86 4.39 -7.38
C THR A 461 -9.62 3.67 -8.50
N GLY A 462 -8.94 2.85 -9.31
CA GLY A 462 -9.50 2.24 -10.52
C GLY A 462 -9.53 3.14 -11.76
N ASP A 463 -9.35 4.46 -11.63
CA ASP A 463 -9.46 5.43 -12.75
C ASP A 463 -8.38 5.30 -13.83
N SER A 464 -7.29 4.56 -13.59
CA SER A 464 -6.20 4.41 -14.57
C SER A 464 -6.48 3.32 -15.61
N CYS A 465 -7.54 2.53 -15.43
CA CYS A 465 -7.98 1.57 -16.47
C CYS A 465 -8.77 2.29 -17.59
N PRO A 466 -8.62 1.86 -18.85
CA PRO A 466 -9.33 2.46 -19.97
C PRO A 466 -10.85 2.26 -19.81
N LYS A 467 -11.58 3.36 -19.65
CA LYS A 467 -13.04 3.37 -19.53
C LYS A 467 -13.68 2.84 -20.83
N SER A 468 -14.83 2.17 -20.73
CA SER A 468 -15.39 1.50 -21.91
C SER A 468 -15.81 2.51 -22.98
N PHE A 469 -15.90 2.05 -24.23
CA PHE A 469 -16.41 2.88 -25.33
C PHE A 469 -17.81 3.45 -25.01
N LEU A 470 -18.65 2.69 -24.31
CA LEU A 470 -19.96 3.18 -23.89
C LEU A 470 -19.83 4.31 -22.87
N ASP A 471 -19.05 4.13 -21.79
CA ASP A 471 -18.91 5.17 -20.74
C ASP A 471 -18.37 6.49 -21.28
N LEU A 472 -17.46 6.44 -22.26
CA LEU A 472 -16.85 7.62 -22.87
C LEU A 472 -17.76 8.28 -23.92
N TYR A 473 -18.48 7.51 -24.73
CA TYR A 473 -19.25 8.03 -25.87
C TYR A 473 -20.77 8.16 -25.63
N PHE A 474 -21.33 7.60 -24.55
CA PHE A 474 -22.76 7.69 -24.22
C PHE A 474 -23.30 9.13 -24.19
N PRO A 475 -22.60 10.16 -23.64
CA PRO A 475 -23.05 11.55 -23.72
C PRO A 475 -23.14 12.08 -25.16
N PHE A 476 -22.19 11.69 -26.01
CA PHE A 476 -22.15 12.07 -27.43
C PHE A 476 -23.24 11.36 -28.25
N VAL A 477 -23.54 10.09 -27.93
CA VAL A 477 -24.66 9.34 -28.53
C VAL A 477 -25.99 10.00 -28.17
N ILE A 478 -26.20 10.38 -26.91
CA ILE A 478 -27.40 11.12 -26.47
C ILE A 478 -27.51 12.46 -27.21
N ALA A 479 -26.43 13.24 -27.28
CA ALA A 479 -26.40 14.50 -28.01
C ALA A 479 -26.75 14.32 -29.50
N GLY A 480 -26.19 13.29 -30.16
CA GLY A 480 -26.51 12.92 -31.54
C GLY A 480 -27.99 12.56 -31.75
N CYS A 481 -28.57 11.77 -30.83
CA CYS A 481 -29.99 11.44 -30.86
C CYS A 481 -30.90 12.68 -30.68
N VAL A 482 -30.55 13.60 -29.78
CA VAL A 482 -31.28 14.86 -29.58
C VAL A 482 -31.20 15.76 -30.81
N ILE A 483 -30.01 15.92 -31.41
CA ILE A 483 -29.82 16.68 -32.65
C ILE A 483 -30.62 16.05 -33.81
N GLY A 484 -30.57 14.73 -33.95
CA GLY A 484 -31.36 14.00 -34.95
C GLY A 484 -32.86 14.19 -34.79
N ALA A 485 -33.38 14.13 -33.56
CA ALA A 485 -34.78 14.39 -33.26
C ALA A 485 -35.19 15.83 -33.59
N LEU A 486 -34.36 16.82 -33.26
CA LEU A 486 -34.60 18.23 -33.62
C LEU A 486 -34.64 18.44 -35.14
N ILE A 487 -33.72 17.82 -35.89
CA ILE A 487 -33.70 17.87 -37.36
C ILE A 487 -34.98 17.24 -37.95
N LEU A 488 -35.43 16.09 -37.43
CA LEU A 488 -36.67 15.43 -37.87
C LEU A 488 -37.91 16.28 -37.57
N ILE A 489 -37.97 16.94 -36.41
CA ILE A 489 -39.05 17.88 -36.07
C ILE A 489 -39.04 19.08 -37.03
N PHE A 490 -37.87 19.65 -37.33
CA PHE A 490 -37.74 20.80 -38.24
C PHE A 490 -38.08 20.44 -39.70
N ALA A 491 -37.72 19.24 -40.14
CA ALA A 491 -38.13 18.71 -41.44
C ALA A 491 -39.66 18.48 -41.50
N GLY A 492 -40.24 17.90 -40.44
CA GLY A 492 -41.69 17.67 -40.34
C GLY A 492 -42.50 18.97 -40.36
N THR A 493 -42.09 19.99 -39.61
CA THR A 493 -42.76 21.31 -39.62
C THR A 493 -42.56 22.03 -40.96
N GLY A 494 -41.37 21.94 -41.58
CA GLY A 494 -41.10 22.47 -42.92
C GLY A 494 -41.98 21.83 -44.01
N VAL A 495 -42.13 20.51 -44.00
CA VAL A 495 -43.04 19.78 -44.91
C VAL A 495 -44.50 20.18 -44.66
N GLY A 496 -44.93 20.23 -43.39
CA GLY A 496 -46.29 20.66 -43.03
C GLY A 496 -46.59 22.10 -43.47
N TYR A 497 -45.64 23.01 -43.33
CA TYR A 497 -45.74 24.38 -43.83
C TYR A 497 -45.82 24.41 -45.36
N SER A 498 -44.98 23.65 -46.06
CA SER A 498 -45.00 23.56 -47.53
C SER A 498 -46.32 23.01 -48.07
N PHE A 499 -46.92 22.01 -47.40
CA PHE A 499 -48.25 21.51 -47.75
C PHE A 499 -49.35 22.57 -47.52
N ARG A 500 -49.29 23.30 -46.41
CA ARG A 500 -50.23 24.40 -46.10
C ARG A 500 -50.13 25.53 -47.11
N ALA A 501 -48.91 25.95 -47.46
CA ALA A 501 -48.64 26.96 -48.48
C ALA A 501 -49.11 26.52 -49.88
N ARG A 502 -48.83 25.28 -50.31
CA ARG A 502 -49.38 24.71 -51.56
C ARG A 502 -50.91 24.70 -51.56
N THR A 503 -51.54 24.33 -50.44
CA THR A 503 -53.01 24.32 -50.31
C THR A 503 -53.60 25.73 -50.41
N GLN A 504 -52.91 26.76 -49.90
CA GLN A 504 -53.31 28.16 -50.09
C GLN A 504 -53.10 28.64 -51.53
N ALA A 505 -51.99 28.28 -52.18
CA ALA A 505 -51.72 28.62 -53.57
C ALA A 505 -52.75 28.00 -54.54
N ILE A 506 -53.15 26.74 -54.33
CA ILE A 506 -54.21 26.08 -55.10
C ILE A 506 -55.55 26.80 -54.93
N LYS A 507 -55.88 27.26 -53.71
CA LYS A 507 -57.12 28.05 -53.48
C LYS A 507 -57.11 29.37 -54.25
N LEU A 508 -55.97 30.07 -54.28
CA LEU A 508 -55.82 31.31 -55.05
C LEU A 508 -55.90 31.06 -56.56
N GLN A 509 -55.24 30.01 -57.07
CA GLN A 509 -55.32 29.63 -58.47
C GLN A 509 -56.75 29.23 -58.89
N ASN A 510 -57.50 28.58 -58.00
CA ASN A 510 -58.92 28.26 -58.17
C ASN A 510 -59.86 29.49 -58.06
N GLN A 511 -59.34 30.72 -57.93
CA GLN A 511 -60.11 31.96 -58.10
C GLN A 511 -59.81 32.66 -59.44
N LEU A 512 -58.72 32.31 -60.14
CA LEU A 512 -58.28 33.00 -61.37
C LEU A 512 -59.19 32.75 -62.59
N TRP A 513 -60.10 31.76 -62.54
CA TRP A 513 -61.09 31.51 -63.60
C TRP A 513 -62.41 32.28 -63.40
N GLN A 514 -62.55 33.02 -62.29
CA GLN A 514 -63.76 33.78 -61.99
C GLN A 514 -63.77 35.11 -62.76
N ILE A 515 -64.31 35.05 -63.98
CA ILE A 515 -64.52 36.23 -64.84
C ILE A 515 -65.60 37.12 -64.22
N ASN A 516 -65.27 38.38 -63.93
CA ASN A 516 -66.23 39.34 -63.37
C ASN A 516 -67.28 39.71 -64.43
N PHE A 517 -68.57 39.67 -64.07
CA PHE A 517 -69.69 39.98 -64.95
C PHE A 517 -69.58 41.37 -65.61
N SER A 518 -68.96 42.35 -64.95
CA SER A 518 -68.72 43.70 -65.53
C SER A 518 -67.78 43.72 -66.74
N SER A 519 -67.08 42.62 -67.04
CA SER A 519 -66.23 42.46 -68.23
C SER A 519 -66.94 41.84 -69.44
N LEU A 520 -68.20 41.42 -69.29
CA LEU A 520 -69.00 40.80 -70.35
C LEU A 520 -69.86 41.84 -71.08
N VAL A 521 -69.69 41.97 -72.39
CA VAL A 521 -70.47 42.91 -73.22
C VAL A 521 -71.57 42.16 -73.97
N LYS A 522 -72.83 42.59 -73.82
CA LYS A 522 -73.97 42.07 -74.61
C LYS A 522 -73.98 42.66 -76.03
N PRO A 523 -74.31 41.88 -77.07
CA PRO A 523 -74.45 42.40 -78.43
C PRO A 523 -75.71 43.28 -78.58
N THR A 524 -75.54 44.50 -79.08
CA THR A 524 -76.66 45.42 -79.35
C THR A 524 -77.22 45.23 -80.77
N GLU A 525 -78.54 45.20 -80.90
CA GLU A 525 -79.30 44.76 -82.10
C GLU A 525 -79.17 45.66 -83.37
N LYS A 526 -78.20 46.58 -83.41
CA LYS A 526 -77.95 47.50 -84.53
C LYS A 526 -76.48 47.61 -84.98
N SER A 527 -75.62 46.65 -84.61
CA SER A 527 -74.21 46.60 -85.05
C SER A 527 -73.91 45.59 -86.18
N ILE A 528 -74.91 44.85 -86.68
CA ILE A 528 -74.75 43.97 -87.83
C ILE A 528 -74.85 44.79 -89.13
N HIS A 529 -73.84 45.62 -89.42
CA HIS A 529 -73.39 45.98 -90.76
C HIS A 529 -72.12 46.88 -90.70
N SER A 530 -71.17 46.62 -91.60
CA SER A 530 -70.01 47.47 -91.93
C SER A 530 -69.13 48.00 -90.79
N GLN A 531 -68.07 47.26 -90.45
CA GLN A 531 -66.74 47.61 -90.98
C GLN A 531 -66.03 46.35 -91.49
N GLY A 532 -65.13 46.51 -92.46
CA GLY A 532 -64.39 45.43 -93.11
C GLY A 532 -63.04 45.91 -93.65
N SER A 533 -62.20 44.96 -94.06
CA SER A 533 -60.72 45.06 -94.10
C SER A 533 -60.11 45.14 -92.69
N PHE A 534 -58.99 44.47 -92.37
CA PHE A 534 -58.03 43.76 -93.24
C PHE A 534 -57.80 42.31 -92.76
N PHE A 535 -58.10 41.32 -93.60
CA PHE A 535 -57.50 39.98 -93.51
C PHE A 535 -57.35 39.39 -94.92
N SER A 536 -56.10 39.14 -95.33
CA SER A 536 -55.79 38.51 -96.62
C SER A 536 -55.19 37.12 -96.39
N ASN A 537 -56.04 36.09 -96.37
CA ASN A 537 -55.87 34.83 -97.10
C ASN A 537 -56.80 33.70 -96.60
N SER A 538 -57.25 32.89 -97.56
CA SER A 538 -57.62 31.46 -97.50
C SER A 538 -57.88 30.79 -96.13
N SER A 539 -59.00 30.10 -95.87
CA SER A 539 -60.11 29.72 -96.76
C SER A 539 -61.36 29.32 -95.95
N SER A 540 -62.51 29.22 -96.64
CA SER A 540 -63.73 28.51 -96.19
C SER A 540 -64.25 28.85 -94.78
N LEU A 541 -64.69 30.09 -94.59
CA LEU A 541 -65.65 30.42 -93.52
C LEU A 541 -67.06 30.01 -93.98
N GLY A 542 -67.67 29.05 -93.28
CA GLY A 542 -69.11 28.89 -93.33
C GLY A 542 -69.79 30.10 -92.67
N ILE A 543 -70.78 30.70 -93.32
CA ILE A 543 -71.55 31.80 -92.73
C ILE A 543 -72.42 31.21 -91.62
N VAL A 544 -71.95 31.34 -90.37
CA VAL A 544 -72.75 30.98 -89.19
C VAL A 544 -73.85 32.03 -89.05
N HIS A 545 -75.03 31.71 -89.56
CA HIS A 545 -76.25 32.39 -89.16
C HIS A 545 -76.43 32.21 -87.66
N VAL A 546 -76.25 33.28 -86.89
CA VAL A 546 -76.66 33.33 -85.48
C VAL A 546 -78.18 33.40 -85.44
N GLY A 547 -78.83 32.24 -85.59
CA GLY A 547 -80.23 32.08 -85.26
C GLY A 547 -80.48 32.39 -83.77
N ALA A 548 -81.72 32.70 -83.42
CA ALA A 548 -82.11 32.97 -82.04
C ALA A 548 -81.61 31.84 -81.12
N PRO A 549 -80.93 32.15 -80.00
CA PRO A 549 -80.27 31.15 -79.18
C PRO A 549 -81.30 30.17 -78.56
N PRO A 550 -80.91 28.90 -78.32
CA PRO A 550 -81.74 27.99 -77.55
C PRO A 550 -81.96 28.58 -76.15
N LYS A 551 -83.17 28.40 -75.59
CA LYS A 551 -83.67 29.08 -74.37
C LYS A 551 -82.72 29.10 -73.15
N ASN A 552 -81.74 28.20 -73.10
CA ASN A 552 -80.87 27.96 -71.96
C ASN A 552 -79.45 28.55 -72.16
N VAL A 553 -79.22 29.36 -73.20
CA VAL A 553 -77.90 29.95 -73.54
C VAL A 553 -78.06 31.40 -73.99
N ASP A 554 -77.16 32.28 -73.57
CA ASP A 554 -76.93 33.62 -74.14
C ASP A 554 -75.54 33.66 -74.81
N PHE A 555 -75.27 34.69 -75.63
CA PHE A 555 -73.95 34.99 -76.17
C PHE A 555 -73.46 36.37 -75.69
N TYR A 556 -72.19 36.44 -75.29
CA TYR A 556 -71.52 37.68 -74.85
C TYR A 556 -70.18 37.82 -75.57
N PHE A 557 -69.59 39.02 -75.52
CA PHE A 557 -68.19 39.22 -75.89
C PHE A 557 -67.32 39.41 -74.64
N LEU A 558 -66.18 38.71 -74.62
CA LEU A 558 -65.11 38.87 -73.63
C LEU A 558 -63.82 39.15 -74.39
N TYR A 559 -63.19 40.30 -74.14
CA TYR A 559 -62.00 40.77 -74.88
C TYR A 559 -62.09 40.60 -76.41
N SER A 560 -63.24 40.98 -76.98
CA SER A 560 -63.57 40.88 -78.41
C SER A 560 -63.65 39.48 -79.00
N GLN A 561 -63.60 38.42 -78.19
CA GLN A 561 -63.95 37.06 -78.61
C GLN A 561 -65.39 36.70 -78.19
N PRO A 562 -66.17 36.01 -79.05
CA PRO A 562 -67.52 35.58 -78.70
C PRO A 562 -67.46 34.38 -77.73
N VAL A 563 -68.16 34.49 -76.61
CA VAL A 563 -68.28 33.43 -75.59
C VAL A 563 -69.74 32.99 -75.44
N ALA A 564 -69.96 31.68 -75.46
CA ALA A 564 -71.26 31.06 -75.20
C ALA A 564 -71.47 30.87 -73.70
N ALA A 565 -72.69 31.11 -73.23
CA ALA A 565 -72.97 31.39 -71.83
C ALA A 565 -74.26 30.69 -71.38
N THR A 566 -74.14 29.53 -70.70
CA THR A 566 -75.31 28.76 -70.24
C THR A 566 -76.05 29.46 -69.11
N LYS A 567 -77.37 29.56 -69.21
CA LYS A 567 -78.26 30.13 -68.19
C LYS A 567 -78.54 29.09 -67.11
N HIS A 568 -78.50 29.51 -65.85
CA HIS A 568 -78.78 28.69 -64.67
C HIS A 568 -79.72 29.43 -63.73
N ASP A 569 -80.75 28.76 -63.22
CA ASP A 569 -81.66 29.33 -62.23
C ASP A 569 -80.95 29.50 -60.87
N VAL A 570 -80.54 30.73 -60.55
CA VAL A 570 -79.90 31.05 -59.27
C VAL A 570 -80.96 31.20 -58.19
N ARG A 571 -81.09 30.20 -57.33
CA ARG A 571 -81.97 30.26 -56.15
C ARG A 571 -81.26 31.00 -55.01
N CYS A 572 -81.54 32.29 -54.85
CA CYS A 572 -80.97 33.12 -53.79
C CYS A 572 -81.36 32.63 -52.39
N HIS A 573 -80.47 31.89 -51.74
CA HIS A 573 -80.58 31.58 -50.32
C HIS A 573 -80.18 32.80 -49.50
N PHE A 574 -81.17 33.53 -48.99
CA PHE A 574 -80.96 34.43 -47.86
C PHE A 574 -80.59 33.58 -46.63
N ASN A 575 -79.34 33.68 -46.18
CA ASN A 575 -78.91 33.05 -44.94
C ASN A 575 -79.40 33.87 -43.75
N GLU A 576 -80.39 33.33 -43.04
CA GLU A 576 -80.95 33.87 -41.81
C GLU A 576 -79.90 33.85 -40.68
N LYS A 577 -79.08 34.92 -40.57
CA LYS A 577 -78.39 35.37 -39.34
C LYS A 577 -77.63 36.70 -39.52
N THR A 578 -78.37 37.79 -39.45
CA THR A 578 -77.91 39.08 -38.90
C THR A 578 -78.97 39.59 -37.93
N ASP A 579 -78.53 40.24 -36.86
CA ASP A 579 -79.38 40.58 -35.71
C ASP A 579 -79.92 42.02 -35.81
N TYR A 580 -81.19 42.18 -35.45
CA TYR A 580 -81.92 43.42 -35.12
C TYR A 580 -82.13 44.56 -36.15
N SER A 581 -83.22 45.33 -35.90
CA SER A 581 -83.62 46.63 -36.47
C SER A 581 -83.95 46.73 -37.97
N ASP A 582 -85.25 46.62 -38.28
CA ASP A 582 -86.15 47.67 -38.81
C ASP A 582 -85.80 48.56 -40.03
N ASP A 583 -86.89 49.05 -40.65
CA ASP A 583 -87.02 50.08 -41.69
C ASP A 583 -86.46 49.83 -43.12
N VAL A 584 -87.38 49.33 -43.95
CA VAL A 584 -87.64 49.68 -45.37
C VAL A 584 -87.07 51.09 -45.72
N ASP A 585 -86.28 51.28 -46.78
CA ASP A 585 -86.70 51.13 -48.18
C ASP A 585 -85.52 51.08 -49.20
N SER A 586 -85.86 50.79 -50.47
CA SER A 586 -85.11 51.12 -51.70
C SER A 586 -83.80 50.39 -52.04
N ALA A 587 -83.91 49.28 -52.79
CA ALA A 587 -82.87 48.83 -53.73
C ALA A 587 -83.48 48.02 -54.91
N PRO A 588 -83.41 48.50 -56.17
CA PRO A 588 -83.71 47.68 -57.34
C PRO A 588 -82.53 46.75 -57.71
N CYS A 589 -82.70 45.96 -58.78
CA CYS A 589 -81.69 45.06 -59.40
C CYS A 589 -81.57 43.63 -58.81
N CYS A 590 -82.65 42.84 -58.91
CA CYS A 590 -82.59 41.36 -58.91
C CYS A 590 -83.39 40.76 -60.08
N ASN A 591 -83.01 41.12 -61.31
CA ASN A 591 -83.46 40.49 -62.55
C ASN A 591 -82.26 40.42 -63.51
N GLY A 592 -81.55 39.30 -63.53
CA GLY A 592 -80.36 39.10 -64.36
C GLY A 592 -79.88 37.66 -64.34
N GLU A 593 -79.73 37.06 -65.53
CA GLU A 593 -79.23 35.69 -65.71
C GLU A 593 -77.69 35.71 -65.77
N PHE A 594 -77.04 34.88 -64.94
CA PHE A 594 -75.58 34.80 -64.86
C PHE A 594 -75.04 33.51 -65.48
N PRO A 595 -74.10 33.58 -66.44
CA PRO A 595 -73.57 32.40 -67.10
C PRO A 595 -72.23 31.90 -66.54
N VAL A 596 -71.96 30.62 -66.75
CA VAL A 596 -70.70 29.95 -66.37
C VAL A 596 -70.08 29.28 -67.62
N PRO A 597 -68.81 29.56 -67.98
CA PRO A 597 -68.15 28.91 -69.12
C PRO A 597 -67.59 27.53 -68.76
N VAL A 598 -67.55 26.62 -69.76
CA VAL A 598 -67.00 25.26 -69.65
C VAL A 598 -65.71 25.16 -70.47
N PRO A 599 -64.60 24.58 -69.93
CA PRO A 599 -63.30 24.60 -70.60
C PRO A 599 -63.13 23.52 -71.69
N VAL A 600 -62.25 23.81 -72.65
CA VAL A 600 -61.73 22.87 -73.67
C VAL A 600 -60.32 22.41 -73.27
N PRO A 601 -59.91 21.15 -73.50
CA PRO A 601 -58.59 20.66 -73.06
C PRO A 601 -57.42 21.31 -73.79
N VAL A 602 -56.34 21.60 -73.06
CA VAL A 602 -55.03 22.05 -73.58
C VAL A 602 -54.01 20.92 -73.35
N PRO A 603 -53.17 20.55 -74.34
CA PRO A 603 -52.22 19.45 -74.21
C PRO A 603 -51.09 19.75 -73.20
N VAL A 604 -50.64 18.69 -72.52
CA VAL A 604 -49.61 18.75 -71.45
C VAL A 604 -48.19 18.77 -72.04
N PRO A 605 -47.28 19.66 -71.60
CA PRO A 605 -45.87 19.62 -71.98
C PRO A 605 -45.15 18.37 -71.47
N VAL A 606 -44.34 17.73 -72.33
CA VAL A 606 -43.52 16.57 -71.97
C VAL A 606 -42.30 17.03 -71.15
N PRO A 607 -41.90 16.34 -70.05
CA PRO A 607 -40.72 16.70 -69.27
C PRO A 607 -39.41 16.58 -70.05
N VAL A 608 -38.51 17.56 -69.89
CA VAL A 608 -37.14 17.52 -70.41
C VAL A 608 -36.25 16.71 -69.44
N PRO A 609 -35.37 15.81 -69.92
CA PRO A 609 -34.47 15.04 -69.06
C PRO A 609 -33.48 15.94 -68.29
N VAL A 610 -33.26 15.63 -67.02
CA VAL A 610 -32.22 16.26 -66.18
C VAL A 610 -30.88 15.56 -66.40
N PRO A 611 -29.74 16.28 -66.53
CA PRO A 611 -28.43 15.66 -66.67
C PRO A 611 -28.03 14.77 -65.48
N VAL A 612 -27.45 13.61 -65.77
CA VAL A 612 -26.92 12.68 -64.74
C VAL A 612 -25.54 13.19 -64.26
N PRO A 613 -25.26 13.24 -62.95
CA PRO A 613 -23.94 13.60 -62.43
C PRO A 613 -22.85 12.60 -62.87
N VAL A 614 -21.71 13.12 -63.32
CA VAL A 614 -20.53 12.31 -63.66
C VAL A 614 -19.83 11.86 -62.36
N PRO A 615 -19.38 10.59 -62.23
CA PRO A 615 -18.63 10.15 -61.05
C PRO A 615 -17.30 10.89 -60.89
N VAL A 616 -17.01 11.33 -59.65
CA VAL A 616 -15.70 11.90 -59.29
C VAL A 616 -14.68 10.76 -59.10
N PRO A 617 -13.45 10.85 -59.65
CA PRO A 617 -12.43 9.84 -59.43
C PRO A 617 -12.03 9.70 -57.95
N VAL A 618 -11.92 8.45 -57.47
CA VAL A 618 -11.45 8.15 -56.12
C VAL A 618 -9.92 8.31 -56.07
N PRO A 619 -9.34 9.00 -55.07
CA PRO A 619 -7.89 9.10 -54.91
C PRO A 619 -7.24 7.74 -54.66
N VAL A 620 -6.16 7.44 -55.37
CA VAL A 620 -5.35 6.23 -55.15
C VAL A 620 -4.45 6.41 -53.92
N PRO A 621 -4.35 5.44 -52.99
CA PRO A 621 -3.45 5.54 -51.85
C PRO A 621 -1.97 5.63 -52.26
N VAL A 622 -1.23 6.56 -51.63
CA VAL A 622 0.23 6.69 -51.80
C VAL A 622 0.93 5.72 -50.82
N PRO A 623 1.93 4.92 -51.26
CA PRO A 623 2.69 4.07 -50.35
C PRO A 623 3.51 4.87 -49.32
N VAL A 624 3.47 4.47 -48.06
CA VAL A 624 4.28 5.05 -46.99
C VAL A 624 5.70 4.43 -47.02
N PRO A 625 6.78 5.23 -47.00
CA PRO A 625 8.13 4.70 -46.89
C PRO A 625 8.37 4.02 -45.52
N VAL A 626 8.97 2.83 -45.54
CA VAL A 626 9.46 2.15 -44.33
C VAL A 626 10.88 2.64 -44.02
N PRO A 627 11.21 3.08 -42.80
CA PRO A 627 12.58 3.41 -42.42
C PRO A 627 13.50 2.18 -42.42
N VAL A 628 14.79 2.41 -42.66
CA VAL A 628 15.90 1.45 -42.50
C VAL A 628 16.75 1.87 -41.31
#